data_AF-X1DSQ1-F1
#
_entry.id   AF-X1DSQ1-F1
#
_cell.length_a   1.000
_cell.length_b   1.000
_cell.length_c   1.000
_cell.angle_alpha   90.00
_cell.angle_beta   90.00
_cell.angle_gamma   90.00
#
_symmetry.space_group_name_H-M   'P 1'
#
loop_
_entity.id
_entity.type
_entity.pdbx_description
1 polymer ?
#
loop_
_entity_poly.entity_id
_entity_poly.type
_entity_poly.pdbx_seq_one_letter_code
_entity_poly.pdbx_strand_id
1 'polypeptide(L)' 'AIQWKIADMATEIDAARLLVHRAAFLEDQGLPFGKEASMAKLFASEMAMRATVNAIQIFGGYGYIKEYPVER' A
#
# COMPACT_ATOMS: atom_id res chain seq x y z
N ALA A 1 -7.23 17.89 -7.88
CA ALA A 1 -7.31 16.44 -8.11
C ALA A 1 -6.11 15.67 -7.54
N ILE A 2 -4.86 16.10 -7.80
CA ILE A 2 -3.65 15.36 -7.34
C ILE A 2 -3.53 15.30 -5.81
N GLN A 3 -3.77 16.40 -5.10
CA GLN A 3 -3.70 16.42 -3.62
C GLN A 3 -4.61 15.37 -2.96
N TRP A 4 -5.84 15.20 -3.49
CA TRP A 4 -6.78 14.18 -3.02
C TRP A 4 -6.23 12.77 -3.22
N LYS A 5 -5.69 12.48 -4.41
CA LYS A 5 -5.03 11.18 -4.68
C LYS A 5 -3.88 10.91 -3.69
N ILE A 6 -3.09 11.93 -3.38
CA ILE A 6 -1.98 11.80 -2.41
C ILE A 6 -2.52 11.54 -1.00
N ALA A 7 -3.57 12.25 -0.59
CA ALA A 7 -4.20 12.05 0.71
C ALA A 7 -4.81 10.65 0.86
N ASP A 8 -5.51 10.16 -0.19
CA ASP A 8 -6.08 8.82 -0.22
C ASP A 8 -4.98 7.75 -0.13
N MET A 9 -3.92 7.87 -0.96
CA MET A 9 -2.79 6.94 -0.93
C MET A 9 -2.11 6.93 0.45
N ALA A 10 -1.87 8.10 1.06
CA ALA A 10 -1.26 8.17 2.38
C ALA A 10 -2.11 7.48 3.45
N THR A 11 -3.43 7.68 3.39
CA THR A 11 -4.40 7.06 4.31
C THR A 11 -4.41 5.54 4.16
N GLU A 12 -4.44 5.04 2.92
CA GLU A 12 -4.39 3.60 2.67
C GLU A 12 -3.05 2.99 3.11
N ILE A 13 -1.91 3.67 2.92
CA ILE A 13 -0.59 3.20 3.39
C ILE A 13 -0.61 3.03 4.90
N ASP A 14 -1.16 4.00 5.63
CA ASP A 14 -1.22 3.95 7.09
C ASP A 14 -2.11 2.80 7.57
N ALA A 15 -3.28 2.63 6.95
CA ALA A 15 -4.18 1.50 7.23
C ALA A 15 -3.49 0.14 6.97
N ALA A 16 -2.78 -0.01 5.85
CA ALA A 16 -2.05 -1.23 5.53
C ALA A 16 -0.96 -1.52 6.56
N ARG A 17 -0.21 -0.49 6.99
CA ARG A 17 0.82 -0.60 8.02
C ARG A 17 0.23 -1.08 9.35
N LEU A 18 -0.91 -0.53 9.76
CA LEU A 18 -1.59 -0.94 11.00
C LEU A 18 -2.06 -2.39 10.94
N LEU A 19 -2.57 -2.86 9.79
CA LEU A 19 -2.96 -4.26 9.61
C LEU A 19 -1.76 -5.21 9.72
N VAL A 20 -0.64 -4.86 9.09
CA VAL A 20 0.61 -5.64 9.16
C VAL A 20 1.13 -5.70 10.59
N HIS A 21 1.20 -4.55 11.29
CA HIS A 21 1.66 -4.52 12.67
C HIS A 21 0.73 -5.26 13.62
N ARG A 22 -0.58 -5.24 13.38
CA ARG A 22 -1.51 -6.05 14.17
C ARG A 22 -1.23 -7.55 14.01
N ALA A 23 -0.99 -8.01 12.78
CA ALA A 23 -0.66 -9.41 12.54
C ALA A 23 0.66 -9.81 13.22
N ALA A 24 1.70 -8.99 13.07
CA ALA A 24 3.00 -9.20 13.71
C ALA A 24 2.90 -9.18 15.25
N PHE A 25 2.13 -8.26 15.82
CA PHE A 25 1.92 -8.18 17.27
C PHE A 25 1.24 -9.42 17.85
N LEU A 26 0.29 -10.02 17.12
CA LEU A 26 -0.34 -11.28 17.53
C LEU A 26 0.65 -12.45 17.43
N GLU A 27 1.46 -12.48 16.37
CA GLU A 27 2.53 -13.47 16.20
C GLU A 27 3.56 -13.40 17.34
N ASP A 28 4.02 -12.19 17.69
CA ASP A 28 4.97 -11.96 18.79
C ASP A 28 4.44 -12.43 20.15
N GLN A 29 3.12 -12.43 20.35
CA GLN A 29 2.47 -12.93 21.56
C GLN A 29 2.16 -14.43 21.53
N GLY A 30 2.48 -15.13 20.44
CA GLY A 30 2.10 -16.52 20.25
C GLY A 30 0.58 -16.73 20.13
N LEU A 31 -0.16 -15.68 19.77
CA LEU A 31 -1.61 -15.75 19.56
C LEU A 31 -1.93 -16.14 18.10
N PRO A 32 -3.10 -16.74 17.84
CA PRO A 32 -3.54 -17.01 16.47
C PRO A 32 -3.61 -15.72 15.65
N PHE A 33 -2.85 -15.66 14.55
CA PHE A 33 -2.71 -14.45 13.73
C PHE A 33 -3.03 -14.66 12.24
N GLY A 34 -3.32 -15.90 11.80
CA GLY A 34 -3.45 -16.25 10.39
C GLY A 34 -4.54 -15.46 9.64
N LYS A 35 -5.64 -15.12 10.34
CA LYS A 35 -6.71 -14.27 9.78
C LYS A 35 -6.21 -12.84 9.55
N GLU A 36 -5.59 -12.24 10.56
CA GLU A 36 -5.02 -10.90 10.50
C GLU A 36 -3.92 -10.80 9.44
N ALA A 37 -3.03 -11.79 9.33
CA ALA A 37 -2.02 -11.85 8.29
C ALA A 37 -2.64 -11.92 6.89
N SER A 38 -3.71 -12.71 6.72
CA SER A 38 -4.44 -12.81 5.44
C SER A 38 -5.10 -11.48 5.07
N MET A 39 -5.72 -10.80 6.03
CA MET A 39 -6.31 -9.46 5.85
C MET A 39 -5.24 -8.43 5.49
N ALA A 40 -4.11 -8.43 6.20
CA ALA A 40 -3.00 -7.53 5.94
C ALA A 40 -2.43 -7.75 4.53
N LYS A 41 -2.19 -9.00 4.12
CA LYS A 41 -1.69 -9.33 2.78
C LYS A 41 -2.64 -8.86 1.68
N LEU A 42 -3.94 -9.17 1.81
CA LEU A 42 -4.94 -8.76 0.83
C LEU A 42 -4.95 -7.24 0.68
N PHE A 43 -5.17 -6.53 1.78
CA PHE A 43 -5.31 -5.08 1.76
C PHE A 43 -4.04 -4.39 1.28
N ALA A 44 -2.87 -4.76 1.81
CA ALA A 44 -1.58 -4.17 1.44
C ALA A 44 -1.24 -4.37 -0.05
N SER A 45 -1.54 -5.54 -0.61
CA SER A 45 -1.24 -5.81 -2.02
C SER A 45 -2.15 -5.02 -2.98
N GLU A 46 -3.45 -4.94 -2.70
CA GLU A 46 -4.38 -4.20 -3.54
C GLU A 46 -4.16 -2.68 -3.44
N MET A 47 -3.88 -2.17 -2.24
CA MET A 47 -3.61 -0.75 -2.04
C MET A 47 -2.28 -0.33 -2.69
N ALA A 48 -1.25 -1.19 -2.66
CA ALA A 48 0.00 -0.94 -3.36
C ALA A 48 -0.24 -0.80 -4.87
N MET A 49 -1.06 -1.68 -5.46
CA MET A 49 -1.43 -1.59 -6.88
C MET A 49 -2.19 -0.29 -7.19
N ARG A 50 -3.15 0.11 -6.34
CA ARG A 50 -3.85 1.39 -6.53
C ARG A 50 -2.90 2.58 -6.43
N ALA A 51 -1.98 2.56 -5.48
CA ALA A 51 -1.01 3.63 -5.27
C ALA A 51 -0.05 3.76 -6.46
N THR A 52 0.50 2.66 -6.96
CA THR A 52 1.42 2.68 -8.12
C THR A 52 0.73 3.16 -9.40
N VAL A 53 -0.50 2.69 -9.67
CA VAL A 53 -1.29 3.17 -10.82
C VAL A 53 -1.56 4.68 -10.72
N ASN A 54 -1.93 5.17 -9.53
CA ASN A 54 -2.13 6.60 -9.31
C ASN A 54 -0.82 7.39 -9.46
N ALA A 55 0.31 6.86 -9.00
CA ALA A 55 1.61 7.51 -9.12
C ALA A 55 2.03 7.66 -10.60
N ILE A 56 1.90 6.60 -11.42
CA ILE A 56 2.15 6.67 -12.86
C ILE A 56 1.28 7.77 -13.50
N GLN A 57 -0.01 7.80 -13.16
CA GLN A 57 -0.94 8.79 -13.70
C GLN A 57 -0.60 10.24 -13.29
N ILE A 58 -0.04 10.45 -12.10
CA ILE A 58 0.42 11.77 -11.63
C ILE A 58 1.67 12.22 -12.42
N PHE A 59 2.58 11.31 -12.73
CA PHE A 59 3.79 11.59 -13.53
C PHE A 59 3.51 11.75 -15.03
N GLY A 60 2.32 11.34 -15.50
CA GLY A 60 1.94 11.46 -16.91
C GLY A 60 2.87 10.64 -17.81
N GLY A 61 3.33 11.22 -18.92
CA GLY A 61 4.24 10.54 -19.85
C GLY A 61 5.55 10.07 -19.21
N TYR A 62 6.05 10.79 -18.19
CA TYR A 62 7.24 10.40 -17.44
C TYR A 62 7.02 9.16 -16.56
N GLY A 63 5.76 8.84 -16.23
CA GLY A 63 5.41 7.66 -15.45
C GLY A 63 5.64 6.34 -16.18
N TYR A 64 5.90 6.38 -17.49
CA TYR A 64 6.09 5.21 -18.34
C TYR A 64 7.53 5.02 -18.83
N ILE A 65 8.44 5.97 -18.52
CA ILE A 65 9.84 5.87 -18.96
C ILE A 65 10.72 5.36 -17.83
N LYS A 66 11.70 4.52 -18.17
CA LYS A 66 12.60 3.84 -17.22
C LYS A 66 13.57 4.76 -16.47
N GLU A 67 13.60 6.04 -16.82
CA GLU A 67 14.45 7.03 -16.15
C GLU A 67 13.84 7.52 -14.82
N TYR A 68 12.53 7.38 -14.64
CA TYR A 68 11.86 7.72 -13.39
C TYR A 68 11.47 6.46 -12.65
N PRO A 69 11.73 6.35 -11.33
CA PRO A 69 11.57 5.12 -10.54
C PRO A 69 10.11 4.73 -10.26
N VAL A 70 9.14 5.45 -10.81
CA VAL A 70 7.69 5.26 -10.58
C VAL A 70 7.10 4.15 -11.47
N GLU A 71 7.84 3.73 -12.48
CA GLU A 71 7.50 2.68 -13.43
C GLU A 71 7.68 1.26 -12.86
N ARG A 72 8.46 1.11 -11.78
CA ARG A 72 8.95 -0.16 -11.21
C ARG A 72 8.33 -0.50 -9.86
#